data_AF-A0A0J9TJ17-F1
#
_entry.id   AF-A0A0J9TJ17-F1
#
_cell.length_a   1.000
_cell.length_b   1.000
_cell.length_c   1.000
_cell.angle_alpha   90.00
_cell.angle_beta   90.00
_cell.angle_gamma   90.00
#
_symmetry.space_group_name_H-M   'P 1'
#
loop_
_entity.id
_entity.type
_entity.pdbx_description
1 polymer ?
#
loop_
_entity_poly.entity_id
_entity_poly.type
_entity_poly.pdbx_seq_one_letter_code
_entity_poly.pdbx_strand_id
1 'polypeptide(L)'
;MLSFIYSNINVFLFNYLIDLCYKLRHNYCKYDFFEKLENYINKANGDQSEDASGDISSNCENFSKTLESSFKNKQIAKNVCEELIKLYKSLNNIKAKSTRYNDYKNECGFFNYLVNFKLNKIRFNESVCIDYIYNGIESQFTGSDFYNMFDDGVIYNITKDELDKMNILYNLYEKYTKLNAVIDSTIDLDKESFLSLSTACCTDYNDANYTCNGGNNNDSKFCEKLKTFQSKYEGLQNKIDQNRPEYSDFFKSLSKCPNNKIITTAVTGSIVGLIPLLGILYKVSELNIKQ
;
A
#
# COMPACT_ATOMS: atom_id res chain seq x y z
N MET A 1 -20.23 43.03 24.20
CA MET A 1 -18.83 42.63 23.93
C MET A 1 -18.51 41.24 24.52
N LEU A 2 -18.81 40.98 25.79
CA LEU A 2 -18.61 39.66 26.43
C LEU A 2 -19.42 38.51 25.81
N SER A 3 -20.67 38.71 25.38
CA SER A 3 -21.47 37.65 24.73
C SER A 3 -20.99 37.29 23.32
N PHE A 4 -20.35 38.24 22.62
CA PHE A 4 -19.78 38.01 21.29
C PHE A 4 -18.48 37.18 21.36
N ILE A 5 -17.69 37.38 22.42
CA ILE A 5 -16.49 36.58 22.70
C ILE A 5 -16.87 35.15 23.09
N TYR A 6 -17.91 34.98 23.93
CA TYR A 6 -18.41 33.66 24.35
C TYR A 6 -18.98 32.83 23.19
N SER A 7 -19.68 33.48 22.24
CA SER A 7 -20.23 32.82 21.06
C SER A 7 -19.14 32.35 20.09
N ASN A 8 -18.08 33.16 19.88
CA ASN A 8 -16.98 32.78 18.98
C ASN A 8 -16.07 31.69 19.56
N ILE A 9 -15.82 31.70 20.88
CA ILE A 9 -15.06 30.63 21.56
C ILE A 9 -15.81 29.29 21.46
N ASN A 10 -17.14 29.29 21.58
CA ASN A 10 -17.95 28.07 21.43
C ASN A 10 -17.94 27.51 20.01
N VAL A 11 -17.98 28.36 18.97
CA VAL A 11 -17.87 27.89 17.57
C VAL A 11 -16.48 27.31 17.29
N PHE A 12 -15.42 27.94 17.81
CA PHE A 12 -14.06 27.45 17.64
C PHE A 12 -13.81 26.13 18.36
N LEU A 13 -14.30 26.00 19.60
CA LEU A 13 -14.25 24.74 20.36
C LEU A 13 -15.11 23.66 19.72
N PHE A 14 -16.29 23.99 19.18
CA PHE A 14 -17.15 23.04 18.49
C PHE A 14 -16.52 22.54 17.18
N ASN A 15 -15.93 23.42 16.37
CA ASN A 15 -15.20 23.04 15.17
C ASN A 15 -13.92 22.24 15.49
N TYR A 16 -13.22 22.60 16.56
CA TYR A 16 -12.06 21.85 17.05
C TYR A 16 -12.47 20.47 17.56
N LEU A 17 -13.58 20.34 18.30
CA LEU A 17 -14.11 19.07 18.77
C LEU A 17 -14.67 18.21 17.62
N ILE A 18 -15.24 18.82 16.59
CA ILE A 18 -15.61 18.14 15.35
C ILE A 18 -14.34 17.62 14.66
N ASP A 19 -13.33 18.47 14.42
CA ASP A 19 -12.04 18.05 13.84
C ASP A 19 -11.34 16.97 14.70
N LEU A 20 -11.45 17.05 16.03
CA LEU A 20 -10.94 16.02 16.96
C LEU A 20 -11.77 14.73 16.87
N CYS A 21 -13.10 14.81 16.77
CA CYS A 21 -13.98 13.65 16.55
C CYS A 21 -13.74 13.01 15.17
N TYR A 22 -13.46 13.82 14.14
CA TYR A 22 -13.04 13.36 12.81
C TYR A 22 -11.67 12.69 12.90
N LYS A 23 -10.66 13.30 13.53
CA LYS A 23 -9.33 12.71 13.82
C LYS A 23 -9.37 11.44 14.64
N LEU A 24 -10.26 11.36 15.62
CA LEU A 24 -10.51 10.14 16.40
C LEU A 24 -11.18 9.07 15.52
N ARG A 25 -12.08 9.44 14.60
CA ARG A 25 -12.64 8.58 13.53
C ARG A 25 -11.62 8.20 12.42
N HIS A 26 -10.53 8.94 12.26
CA HIS A 26 -9.45 8.65 11.31
C HIS A 26 -8.46 7.57 11.80
N ASN A 27 -8.46 7.21 13.08
CA ASN A 27 -7.57 6.17 13.64
C ASN A 27 -8.04 4.72 13.37
N TYR A 28 -9.18 4.55 12.69
CA TYR A 28 -9.87 3.26 12.65
C TYR A 28 -9.43 2.32 11.53
N CYS A 29 -8.81 2.77 10.44
CA CYS A 29 -8.37 1.89 9.33
C CYS A 29 -6.86 1.57 9.34
N LYS A 30 -6.12 1.92 10.40
CA LYS A 30 -4.65 1.86 10.41
C LYS A 30 -4.12 0.45 10.76
N TYR A 31 -3.25 -0.11 9.91
CA TYR A 31 -2.51 -1.39 10.04
C TYR A 31 -3.32 -2.70 10.12
N ASP A 32 -4.60 -2.67 10.47
CA ASP A 32 -5.36 -3.92 10.70
C ASP A 32 -5.56 -4.75 9.42
N PHE A 33 -5.54 -4.09 8.25
CA PHE A 33 -5.60 -4.76 6.96
C PHE A 33 -4.41 -5.71 6.69
N PHE A 34 -3.27 -5.55 7.38
CA PHE A 34 -2.12 -6.44 7.25
C PHE A 34 -2.43 -7.89 7.67
N GLU A 35 -3.44 -8.10 8.50
CA GLU A 35 -3.87 -9.46 8.89
C GLU A 35 -4.44 -10.25 7.70
N LYS A 36 -5.06 -9.55 6.75
CA LYS A 36 -5.68 -10.11 5.55
C LYS A 36 -4.97 -9.70 4.25
N LEU A 37 -3.75 -9.13 4.34
CA LEU A 37 -3.09 -8.52 3.18
C LEU A 37 -2.84 -9.50 2.02
N GLU A 38 -2.54 -10.76 2.31
CA GLU A 38 -2.36 -11.81 1.30
C GLU A 38 -3.58 -11.90 0.36
N ASN A 39 -4.80 -11.86 0.92
CA ASN A 39 -6.05 -11.88 0.13
C ASN A 39 -6.17 -10.65 -0.77
N TYR A 40 -5.75 -9.49 -0.26
CA TYR A 40 -5.81 -8.23 -1.00
C TYR A 40 -4.74 -8.15 -2.10
N ILE A 41 -3.53 -8.67 -1.87
CA ILE A 41 -2.50 -8.82 -2.90
C ILE A 41 -3.02 -9.71 -4.03
N ASN A 42 -3.63 -10.85 -3.69
CA ASN A 42 -4.19 -11.76 -4.69
C ASN A 42 -5.32 -11.12 -5.50
N LYS A 43 -6.24 -10.38 -4.86
CA LYS A 43 -7.29 -9.62 -5.56
C LYS A 43 -6.71 -8.54 -6.48
N ALA A 44 -5.77 -7.74 -5.97
CA ALA A 44 -5.14 -6.68 -6.75
C ALA A 44 -4.36 -7.20 -7.98
N ASN A 45 -3.90 -8.46 -7.94
CA ASN A 45 -3.25 -9.13 -9.06
C ASN A 45 -4.25 -9.82 -10.01
N GLY A 46 -5.38 -10.33 -9.51
CA GLY A 46 -6.39 -11.04 -10.31
C GLY A 46 -7.27 -10.11 -11.16
N ASP A 47 -7.54 -8.90 -10.71
CA ASP A 47 -8.51 -7.98 -11.36
C ASP A 47 -7.88 -7.10 -12.47
N GLN A 48 -6.61 -7.32 -12.85
CA GLN A 48 -5.91 -6.50 -13.85
C GLN A 48 -6.22 -6.87 -15.31
N SER A 49 -7.01 -7.92 -15.58
CA SER A 49 -7.28 -8.39 -16.93
C SER A 49 -8.50 -7.78 -17.63
N GLU A 50 -9.34 -7.01 -16.92
CA GLU A 50 -10.43 -6.27 -17.56
C GLU A 50 -9.92 -4.90 -18.03
N ASP A 51 -10.08 -4.61 -19.33
CA ASP A 51 -9.89 -3.26 -19.86
C ASP A 51 -10.77 -2.28 -19.09
N ALA A 52 -10.23 -1.08 -18.83
CA ALA A 52 -11.04 -0.03 -18.22
C ALA A 52 -12.26 0.23 -19.13
N SER A 53 -13.45 0.34 -18.56
CA SER A 53 -14.62 0.78 -19.35
C SER A 53 -14.32 2.13 -20.00
N GLY A 54 -14.96 2.42 -21.14
CA GLY A 54 -14.71 3.66 -21.90
C GLY A 54 -14.82 4.93 -21.05
N ASP A 55 -15.72 4.94 -20.08
CA ASP A 55 -15.93 6.05 -19.15
C ASP A 55 -14.79 6.19 -18.12
N ILE A 56 -14.22 5.08 -17.63
CA ILE A 56 -13.09 5.13 -16.69
C ILE A 56 -11.86 5.70 -17.39
N SER A 57 -11.56 5.22 -18.61
CA SER A 57 -10.36 5.68 -19.31
C SER A 57 -10.47 7.15 -19.75
N SER A 58 -11.65 7.58 -20.19
CA SER A 58 -11.86 8.99 -20.57
C SER A 58 -11.78 9.94 -19.37
N ASN A 59 -12.37 9.58 -18.23
CA ASN A 59 -12.30 10.37 -17.00
C ASN A 59 -10.85 10.44 -16.45
N CYS A 60 -10.12 9.33 -16.47
CA CYS A 60 -8.72 9.32 -16.03
C CYS A 60 -7.80 10.07 -17.01
N GLU A 61 -8.09 10.06 -18.31
CA GLU A 61 -7.40 10.93 -19.28
C GLU A 61 -7.63 12.41 -18.95
N ASN A 62 -8.89 12.80 -18.68
CA ASN A 62 -9.23 14.18 -18.31
C ASN A 62 -8.53 14.60 -17.01
N PHE A 63 -8.58 13.77 -15.96
CA PHE A 63 -7.83 13.99 -14.72
C PHE A 63 -6.34 14.25 -14.99
N SER A 64 -5.70 13.39 -15.78
CA SER A 64 -4.27 13.50 -16.06
C SER A 64 -3.91 14.79 -16.81
N LYS A 65 -4.81 15.31 -17.65
CA LYS A 65 -4.67 16.60 -18.34
C LYS A 65 -4.88 17.78 -17.39
N THR A 66 -5.93 17.75 -16.58
CA THR A 66 -6.28 18.86 -15.68
C THR A 66 -5.20 19.09 -14.63
N LEU A 67 -4.62 18.01 -14.08
CA LEU A 67 -3.58 18.09 -13.06
C LEU A 67 -2.17 17.82 -13.62
N GLU A 68 -1.94 18.01 -14.92
CA GLU A 68 -0.68 17.66 -15.59
C GLU A 68 0.56 18.24 -14.88
N SER A 69 0.50 19.49 -14.44
CA SER A 69 1.59 20.18 -13.72
C SER A 69 1.90 19.58 -12.34
N SER A 70 1.02 18.74 -11.80
CA SER A 70 1.19 18.07 -10.52
C SER A 70 1.93 16.73 -10.62
N PHE A 71 2.21 16.25 -11.84
CA PHE A 71 2.78 14.92 -12.08
C PHE A 71 4.11 14.97 -12.82
N LYS A 72 4.96 13.97 -12.56
CA LYS A 72 6.21 13.78 -13.33
C LYS A 72 5.94 13.28 -14.74
N ASN A 73 4.87 12.49 -14.90
CA ASN A 73 4.48 11.89 -16.17
C ASN A 73 2.96 11.72 -16.21
N LYS A 74 2.33 12.38 -17.18
CA LYS A 74 0.88 12.37 -17.39
C LYS A 74 0.33 10.96 -17.64
N GLN A 75 1.00 10.16 -18.48
CA GLN A 75 0.54 8.81 -18.81
C GLN A 75 0.56 7.89 -17.58
N ILE A 76 1.59 8.03 -16.74
CA ILE A 76 1.66 7.29 -15.47
C ILE A 76 0.52 7.73 -14.54
N ALA A 77 0.21 9.02 -14.46
CA ALA A 77 -0.89 9.53 -13.65
C ALA A 77 -2.26 8.97 -14.11
N LYS A 78 -2.50 8.92 -15.42
CA LYS A 78 -3.69 8.28 -16.00
C LYS A 78 -3.79 6.81 -15.56
N ASN A 79 -2.72 6.04 -15.74
CA ASN A 79 -2.72 4.61 -15.41
C ASN A 79 -2.99 4.39 -13.91
N VAL A 80 -2.39 5.21 -13.04
CA VAL A 80 -2.65 5.15 -11.59
C VAL A 80 -4.11 5.47 -11.26
N CYS A 81 -4.72 6.46 -11.92
CA CYS A 81 -6.15 6.72 -11.78
C CYS A 81 -6.97 5.46 -12.14
N GLU A 82 -6.74 4.88 -13.32
CA GLU A 82 -7.51 3.71 -13.77
C GLU A 82 -7.39 2.52 -12.82
N GLU A 83 -6.18 2.28 -12.30
CA GLU A 83 -5.94 1.22 -11.32
C GLU A 83 -6.63 1.46 -9.97
N LEU A 84 -6.64 2.71 -9.48
CA LEU A 84 -7.34 3.05 -8.24
C LEU A 84 -8.86 2.85 -8.39
N ILE A 85 -9.44 3.21 -9.55
CA ILE A 85 -10.86 2.96 -9.82
C ILE A 85 -11.17 1.46 -9.88
N LYS A 86 -10.35 0.68 -10.59
CA LYS A 86 -10.50 -0.78 -10.69
C LYS A 86 -10.40 -1.45 -9.32
N LEU A 87 -9.41 -1.03 -8.53
CA LEU A 87 -9.23 -1.49 -7.16
C LEU A 87 -10.46 -1.19 -6.31
N TYR A 88 -10.95 0.05 -6.33
CA TYR A 88 -12.15 0.43 -5.58
C TYR A 88 -13.36 -0.44 -5.98
N LYS A 89 -13.52 -0.72 -7.28
CA LYS A 89 -14.59 -1.58 -7.80
C LYS A 89 -14.54 -3.00 -7.23
N SER A 90 -13.36 -3.54 -6.92
CA SER A 90 -13.21 -4.90 -6.36
C SER A 90 -13.32 -4.97 -4.82
N LEU A 91 -13.35 -3.83 -4.14
CA LEU A 91 -13.51 -3.72 -2.68
C LEU A 91 -14.99 -3.55 -2.29
N ASN A 92 -15.72 -4.67 -2.37
CA ASN A 92 -17.17 -4.73 -2.16
C ASN A 92 -17.65 -4.20 -0.80
N ASN A 93 -16.86 -4.32 0.28
CA ASN A 93 -17.28 -3.90 1.60
C ASN A 93 -17.26 -2.38 1.74
N ILE A 94 -16.27 -1.69 1.16
CA ILE A 94 -16.26 -0.21 1.11
C ILE A 94 -17.40 0.27 0.20
N LYS A 95 -17.54 -0.32 -0.99
CA LYS A 95 -18.56 0.06 -1.97
C LYS A 95 -19.97 -0.04 -1.39
N ALA A 96 -20.26 -1.14 -0.68
CA ALA A 96 -21.57 -1.37 -0.07
C ALA A 96 -21.78 -0.61 1.25
N LYS A 97 -20.79 0.18 1.73
CA LYS A 97 -20.75 0.73 3.10
C LYS A 97 -21.14 -0.34 4.14
N SER A 98 -20.48 -1.49 4.01
CA SER A 98 -20.85 -2.73 4.70
C SER A 98 -21.09 -2.51 6.19
N THR A 99 -22.16 -3.11 6.71
CA THR A 99 -22.47 -3.12 8.15
C THR A 99 -21.50 -4.02 8.94
N ARG A 100 -20.73 -4.88 8.26
CA ARG A 100 -19.67 -5.68 8.88
C ARG A 100 -18.43 -4.83 9.08
N TYR A 101 -18.37 -4.25 10.28
CA TYR A 101 -17.34 -3.31 10.70
C TYR A 101 -15.91 -3.74 10.37
N ASN A 102 -15.51 -5.00 10.66
CA ASN A 102 -14.14 -5.46 10.44
C ASN A 102 -13.76 -5.59 8.96
N ASP A 103 -14.67 -6.05 8.10
CA ASP A 103 -14.39 -6.22 6.68
C ASP A 103 -14.32 -4.87 5.95
N TYR A 104 -15.24 -3.96 6.30
CA TYR A 104 -15.19 -2.56 5.86
C TYR A 104 -13.86 -1.89 6.26
N LYS A 105 -13.47 -2.04 7.53
CA LYS A 105 -12.26 -1.44 8.10
C LYS A 105 -10.97 -1.92 7.42
N ASN A 106 -10.88 -3.22 7.13
CA ASN A 106 -9.70 -3.79 6.46
C ASN A 106 -9.59 -3.35 5.00
N GLU A 107 -10.69 -3.33 4.26
CA GLU A 107 -10.67 -2.83 2.88
C GLU A 107 -10.35 -1.34 2.85
N CYS A 108 -10.95 -0.54 3.74
CA CYS A 108 -10.65 0.89 3.92
C CYS A 108 -9.15 1.12 4.13
N GLY A 109 -8.55 0.39 5.08
CA GLY A 109 -7.12 0.53 5.38
C GLY A 109 -6.22 0.18 4.21
N PHE A 110 -6.55 -0.89 3.50
CA PHE A 110 -5.81 -1.31 2.30
C PHE A 110 -5.93 -0.30 1.17
N PHE A 111 -7.14 0.18 0.89
CA PHE A 111 -7.38 1.18 -0.15
C PHE A 111 -6.66 2.50 0.16
N ASN A 112 -6.77 2.99 1.40
CA ASN A 112 -6.07 4.19 1.83
C ASN A 112 -4.55 4.08 1.69
N TYR A 113 -3.97 2.94 2.10
CA TYR A 113 -2.55 2.66 1.91
C TYR A 113 -2.16 2.72 0.42
N LEU A 114 -2.90 2.03 -0.46
CA LEU A 114 -2.57 1.98 -1.89
C LEU A 114 -2.72 3.33 -2.58
N VAL A 115 -3.74 4.12 -2.23
CA VAL A 115 -3.89 5.50 -2.72
C VAL A 115 -2.68 6.34 -2.31
N ASN A 116 -2.35 6.38 -1.02
CA ASN A 116 -1.19 7.15 -0.53
C ASN A 116 0.11 6.68 -1.20
N PHE A 117 0.33 5.38 -1.33
CA PHE A 117 1.52 4.82 -1.98
C PHE A 117 1.64 5.23 -3.45
N LYS A 118 0.59 5.00 -4.25
CA LYS A 118 0.62 5.26 -5.69
C LYS A 118 0.71 6.76 -5.97
N LEU A 119 -0.06 7.58 -5.26
CA LEU A 119 -0.06 9.03 -5.47
C LEU A 119 1.29 9.67 -5.09
N ASN A 120 1.92 9.24 -3.98
CA ASN A 120 3.26 9.73 -3.62
C ASN A 120 4.32 9.43 -4.69
N LYS A 121 4.19 8.33 -5.45
CA LYS A 121 5.15 7.98 -6.52
C LYS A 121 5.04 8.85 -7.76
N ILE A 122 3.82 9.25 -8.14
CA ILE A 122 3.58 9.96 -9.41
C ILE A 122 3.68 11.49 -9.29
N ARG A 123 3.54 11.99 -8.07
CA ARG A 123 3.54 13.42 -7.77
C ARG A 123 4.87 14.06 -8.11
N PHE A 124 4.82 15.28 -8.65
CA PHE A 124 5.99 16.04 -9.09
C PHE A 124 6.96 16.31 -7.95
N ASN A 125 6.45 16.80 -6.81
CA ASN A 125 7.22 17.05 -5.60
C ASN A 125 6.34 16.87 -4.34
N GLU A 126 6.93 17.00 -3.15
CA GLU A 126 6.21 16.84 -1.87
C GLU A 126 5.27 18.01 -1.53
N SER A 127 5.34 19.14 -2.24
CA SER A 127 4.53 20.33 -1.95
C SER A 127 3.11 20.27 -2.51
N VAL A 128 2.85 19.41 -3.49
CA VAL A 128 1.48 19.16 -3.98
C VAL A 128 0.78 18.31 -2.92
N CYS A 129 -0.33 18.76 -2.34
CA CYS A 129 -1.03 17.97 -1.34
C CYS A 129 -1.73 16.74 -1.98
N ILE A 130 -1.80 15.62 -1.25
CA ILE A 130 -2.40 14.36 -1.77
C ILE A 130 -3.92 14.53 -1.99
N ASP A 131 -4.56 15.30 -1.13
CA ASP A 131 -5.98 15.67 -1.21
C ASP A 131 -6.34 16.40 -2.50
N TYR A 132 -5.48 17.30 -2.95
CA TYR A 132 -5.64 17.96 -4.23
C TYR A 132 -5.71 16.95 -5.39
N ILE A 133 -4.89 15.89 -5.33
CA ILE A 133 -4.83 14.88 -6.39
C ILE A 133 -6.06 13.99 -6.39
N TYR A 134 -6.46 13.44 -5.24
CA TYR A 134 -7.61 12.54 -5.21
C TYR A 134 -8.93 13.29 -5.45
N ASN A 135 -9.07 14.54 -4.99
CA ASN A 135 -10.19 15.42 -5.34
C ASN A 135 -10.24 15.67 -6.86
N GLY A 136 -9.06 15.83 -7.48
CA GLY A 136 -8.90 15.93 -8.92
C GLY A 136 -9.46 14.71 -9.65
N ILE A 137 -9.14 13.50 -9.17
CA ILE A 137 -9.71 12.26 -9.71
C ILE A 137 -11.24 12.25 -9.53
N GLU A 138 -11.73 12.42 -8.30
CA GLU A 138 -13.17 12.37 -8.00
C GLU A 138 -14.02 13.33 -8.82
N SER A 139 -13.52 14.54 -9.06
CA SER A 139 -14.23 15.54 -9.86
C SER A 139 -14.57 15.03 -11.26
N GLN A 140 -13.72 14.16 -11.84
CA GLN A 140 -13.97 13.57 -13.16
C GLN A 140 -15.04 12.49 -13.14
N PHE A 141 -15.38 11.97 -11.96
CA PHE A 141 -16.36 10.90 -11.76
C PHE A 141 -17.69 11.43 -11.17
N THR A 142 -17.92 12.74 -11.23
CA THR A 142 -19.17 13.36 -10.79
C THR A 142 -20.38 12.73 -11.51
N GLY A 143 -21.37 12.29 -10.74
CA GLY A 143 -22.57 11.64 -11.28
C GLY A 143 -22.42 10.15 -11.63
N SER A 144 -21.28 9.53 -11.27
CA SER A 144 -21.06 8.08 -11.40
C SER A 144 -21.05 7.38 -10.03
N ASP A 145 -21.06 6.04 -10.03
CA ASP A 145 -20.90 5.20 -8.83
C ASP A 145 -19.56 5.40 -8.09
N PHE A 146 -18.60 6.09 -8.72
CA PHE A 146 -17.28 6.39 -8.15
C PHE A 146 -17.22 7.76 -7.47
N TYR A 147 -18.32 8.52 -7.49
CA TYR A 147 -18.42 9.77 -6.76
C TYR A 147 -18.35 9.53 -5.24
N ASN A 148 -17.47 10.27 -4.55
CA ASN A 148 -17.15 10.10 -3.12
C ASN A 148 -16.41 8.80 -2.75
N MET A 149 -15.68 8.18 -3.68
CA MET A 149 -14.87 7.00 -3.35
C MET A 149 -13.70 7.29 -2.38
N PHE A 150 -13.26 8.55 -2.31
CA PHE A 150 -12.23 9.09 -1.44
C PHE A 150 -12.80 9.96 -0.31
N ASP A 151 -14.07 9.77 0.05
CA ASP A 151 -14.70 10.40 1.21
C ASP A 151 -13.78 10.33 2.45
N ASP A 152 -13.85 11.33 3.32
CA ASP A 152 -12.94 11.54 4.46
C ASP A 152 -12.91 10.33 5.43
N GLY A 153 -13.95 9.51 5.42
CA GLY A 153 -14.01 8.25 6.18
C GLY A 153 -13.20 7.09 5.58
N VAL A 154 -12.76 7.20 4.33
CA VAL A 154 -12.07 6.16 3.55
C VAL A 154 -10.61 6.54 3.32
N ILE A 155 -10.32 7.80 2.94
CA ILE A 155 -8.96 8.26 2.67
C ILE A 155 -8.50 9.28 3.72
N TYR A 156 -7.25 9.12 4.14
CA TYR A 156 -6.57 10.09 4.99
C TYR A 156 -5.07 10.10 4.65
N ASN A 157 -4.44 11.26 4.85
CA ASN A 157 -3.01 11.41 4.59
C ASN A 157 -2.19 10.52 5.54
N ILE A 158 -1.37 9.64 4.98
CA ILE A 158 -0.39 8.85 5.74
C ILE A 158 0.93 9.61 5.71
N THR A 159 1.47 9.92 6.89
CA THR A 159 2.78 10.57 7.00
C THR A 159 3.85 9.72 6.31
N LYS A 160 4.82 10.35 5.65
CA LYS A 160 5.90 9.68 4.91
C LYS A 160 6.55 8.54 5.71
N ASP A 161 6.96 8.80 6.95
CA ASP A 161 7.61 7.79 7.81
C ASP A 161 6.73 6.56 8.08
N GLU A 162 5.42 6.76 8.24
CA GLU A 162 4.46 5.67 8.45
C GLU A 162 4.17 4.92 7.14
N LEU A 163 4.11 5.65 6.02
CA LEU A 163 3.94 5.04 4.70
C LEU A 163 5.17 4.18 4.35
N ASP A 164 6.38 4.65 4.63
CA ASP A 164 7.62 3.90 4.40
C ASP A 164 7.65 2.61 5.23
N LYS A 165 7.24 2.66 6.50
CA LYS A 165 7.06 1.46 7.33
C LYS A 165 6.02 0.50 6.73
N MET A 166 4.86 1.00 6.30
CA MET A 166 3.84 0.16 5.65
C MET A 166 4.36 -0.47 4.35
N ASN A 167 5.14 0.26 3.56
CA ASN A 167 5.75 -0.24 2.32
C ASN A 167 6.68 -1.42 2.61
N ILE A 168 7.51 -1.34 3.66
CA ILE A 168 8.39 -2.43 4.05
C ILE A 168 7.58 -3.69 4.39
N LEU A 169 6.53 -3.58 5.21
CA LEU A 169 5.65 -4.72 5.51
C LEU A 169 4.97 -5.26 4.25
N TYR A 170 4.46 -4.38 3.39
CA TYR A 170 3.81 -4.79 2.15
C TYR A 170 4.76 -5.62 1.28
N ASN A 171 6.00 -5.16 1.10
CA ASN A 171 7.02 -5.84 0.31
C ASN A 171 7.39 -7.21 0.89
N LEU A 172 7.41 -7.33 2.21
CA LEU A 172 7.61 -8.60 2.91
C LEU A 172 6.45 -9.57 2.63
N TYR A 173 5.20 -9.11 2.72
CA TYR A 173 4.01 -9.92 2.41
C TYR A 173 3.89 -10.30 0.94
N GLU A 174 4.33 -9.45 0.01
CA GLU A 174 4.35 -9.77 -1.42
C GLU A 174 5.30 -10.94 -1.70
N LYS A 175 6.51 -10.91 -1.14
CA LYS A 175 7.49 -12.00 -1.28
C LYS A 175 6.97 -13.28 -0.60
N TYR A 176 6.44 -13.16 0.61
CA TYR A 176 5.81 -14.29 1.32
C TYR A 176 4.69 -14.94 0.49
N THR A 177 3.81 -14.14 -0.13
CA THR A 177 2.69 -14.66 -0.91
C THR A 177 3.18 -15.45 -2.12
N LYS A 178 4.23 -14.97 -2.80
CA LYS A 178 4.88 -15.68 -3.91
C LYS A 178 5.56 -16.97 -3.46
N LEU A 179 6.28 -16.95 -2.34
CA LEU A 179 6.89 -18.17 -1.76
C LEU A 179 5.82 -19.20 -1.40
N ASN A 180 4.76 -18.77 -0.72
CA ASN A 180 3.65 -19.63 -0.33
C ASN A 180 2.92 -20.19 -1.56
N ALA A 181 2.77 -19.41 -2.64
CA ALA A 181 2.19 -19.87 -3.90
C ALA A 181 3.00 -21.01 -4.54
N VAL A 182 4.34 -20.94 -4.51
CA VAL A 182 5.23 -22.02 -4.99
C VAL A 182 5.10 -23.27 -4.10
N ILE A 183 5.07 -23.08 -2.78
CA ILE A 183 4.89 -24.17 -1.80
C ILE A 183 3.55 -24.89 -2.02
N ASP A 184 2.49 -24.12 -2.27
CA ASP A 184 1.15 -24.63 -2.56
C ASP A 184 1.00 -25.11 -4.01
N SER A 185 2.08 -25.10 -4.82
CA SER A 185 2.09 -25.57 -6.22
C SER A 185 1.16 -24.80 -7.16
N THR A 186 0.84 -23.56 -6.81
CA THR A 186 -0.01 -22.68 -7.63
C THR A 186 0.78 -21.90 -8.67
N ILE A 187 2.10 -21.78 -8.48
CA ILE A 187 3.05 -21.19 -9.41
C ILE A 187 4.28 -22.10 -9.46
N ASP A 188 4.80 -22.36 -10.65
CA ASP A 188 6.09 -23.01 -10.84
C ASP A 188 7.20 -21.96 -10.92
N LEU A 189 8.14 -22.04 -9.98
CA LEU A 189 9.31 -21.18 -9.90
C LEU A 189 10.51 -22.09 -9.63
N ASP A 190 11.61 -21.92 -10.37
CA ASP A 190 12.79 -22.75 -10.16
C ASP A 190 13.42 -22.48 -8.77
N LYS A 191 14.26 -23.43 -8.34
CA LYS A 191 14.87 -23.42 -7.00
C LYS A 191 15.81 -22.23 -6.77
N GLU A 192 16.50 -21.75 -7.82
CA GLU A 192 17.38 -20.59 -7.73
C GLU A 192 16.58 -19.31 -7.56
N SER A 193 15.50 -19.15 -8.34
CA SER A 193 14.54 -18.07 -8.19
C SER A 193 13.88 -18.09 -6.81
N PHE A 194 13.57 -19.27 -6.26
CA PHE A 194 12.97 -19.42 -4.93
C PHE A 194 13.94 -18.98 -3.83
N LEU A 195 15.21 -19.38 -3.94
CA LEU A 195 16.27 -18.94 -3.04
C LEU A 195 16.51 -17.43 -3.13
N SER A 196 16.52 -16.88 -4.35
CA SER A 196 16.65 -15.44 -4.57
C SER A 196 15.51 -14.67 -3.91
N LEU A 197 14.27 -15.15 -4.08
CA LEU A 197 13.09 -14.55 -3.47
C LEU A 197 13.11 -14.61 -1.94
N SER A 198 13.47 -15.75 -1.34
CA SER A 198 13.58 -15.88 0.12
C SER A 198 14.74 -15.06 0.68
N THR A 199 15.85 -14.96 -0.05
CA THR A 199 16.99 -14.11 0.31
C THR A 199 16.64 -12.62 0.24
N ALA A 200 15.84 -12.21 -0.74
CA ALA A 200 15.37 -10.83 -0.86
C ALA A 200 14.48 -10.39 0.31
N CYS A 201 13.85 -11.31 1.04
CA CYS A 201 13.15 -11.00 2.29
C CYS A 201 14.10 -10.50 3.39
N CYS A 202 15.37 -10.95 3.41
CA CYS A 202 16.30 -10.62 4.48
C CYS A 202 16.59 -9.12 4.57
N THR A 203 16.77 -8.44 3.43
CA THR A 203 17.08 -7.00 3.41
C THR A 203 15.93 -6.21 4.04
N ASP A 204 14.71 -6.39 3.52
CA ASP A 204 13.52 -5.69 4.02
C ASP A 204 13.23 -6.02 5.49
N TYR A 205 13.41 -7.29 5.88
CA TYR A 205 13.18 -7.72 7.27
C TYR A 205 14.20 -7.12 8.23
N ASN A 206 15.49 -7.08 7.85
CA ASN A 206 16.53 -6.50 8.69
C ASN A 206 16.29 -5.00 8.91
N ASP A 207 15.90 -4.26 7.87
CA ASP A 207 15.59 -2.83 7.95
C ASP A 207 14.36 -2.58 8.84
N ALA A 208 13.32 -3.41 8.69
CA ALA A 208 12.14 -3.38 9.56
C ALA A 208 12.50 -3.69 11.02
N ASN A 209 13.27 -4.74 11.24
CA ASN A 209 13.66 -5.21 12.56
C ASN A 209 14.57 -4.20 13.27
N TYR A 210 15.47 -3.53 12.54
CA TYR A 210 16.27 -2.43 13.09
C TYR A 210 15.38 -1.28 13.61
N THR A 211 14.38 -0.90 12.82
CA THR A 211 13.39 0.13 13.20
C THR A 211 12.66 -0.24 14.50
N CYS A 212 12.42 -1.53 14.74
CA CYS A 212 11.76 -2.03 15.95
C CYS A 212 12.67 -2.21 17.16
N ASN A 213 13.97 -2.43 16.94
CA ASN A 213 14.96 -2.63 18.00
C ASN A 213 15.67 -1.33 18.44
N GLY A 214 15.43 -0.22 17.74
CA GLY A 214 15.93 1.11 18.10
C GLY A 214 14.96 1.89 19.01
N GLY A 215 15.25 1.98 20.32
CA GLY A 215 14.56 2.87 21.26
C GLY A 215 13.15 2.41 21.72
N ASN A 216 12.31 3.36 22.17
CA ASN A 216 10.95 3.13 22.71
C ASN A 216 9.89 2.74 21.63
N ASN A 217 10.31 2.22 20.47
CA ASN A 217 9.43 1.92 19.33
C ASN A 217 8.98 0.46 19.25
N ASN A 218 9.44 -0.39 20.18
CA ASN A 218 9.15 -1.82 20.28
C ASN A 218 7.64 -2.15 20.36
N ASP A 219 6.84 -1.21 20.89
CA ASP A 219 5.38 -1.35 21.06
C ASP A 219 4.57 -0.63 19.97
N SER A 220 5.22 -0.15 18.90
CA SER A 220 4.50 0.44 17.77
C SER A 220 3.67 -0.63 17.02
N LYS A 221 2.51 -0.24 16.46
CA LYS A 221 1.68 -1.13 15.63
C LYS A 221 2.47 -1.76 14.47
N PHE A 222 3.43 -1.04 13.90
CA PHE A 222 4.33 -1.57 12.88
C PHE A 222 5.11 -2.78 13.40
N CYS A 223 5.70 -2.67 14.58
CA CYS A 223 6.48 -3.75 15.18
C CYS A 223 5.64 -4.94 15.62
N GLU A 224 4.40 -4.70 16.08
CA GLU A 224 3.42 -5.77 16.30
C GLU A 224 3.15 -6.55 14.99
N LYS A 225 2.84 -5.84 13.88
CA LYS A 225 2.58 -6.48 12.60
C LYS A 225 3.83 -7.15 12.01
N LEU A 226 5.03 -6.62 12.25
CA LEU A 226 6.29 -7.27 11.85
C LEU A 226 6.51 -8.60 12.58
N LYS A 227 6.23 -8.67 13.90
CA LYS A 227 6.30 -9.92 14.68
C LYS A 227 5.32 -10.95 14.12
N THR A 228 4.10 -10.53 13.80
CA THR A 228 3.10 -11.41 13.16
C THR A 228 3.59 -11.93 11.81
N PHE A 229 4.20 -11.07 10.98
CA PHE A 229 4.83 -11.49 9.73
C PHE A 229 5.94 -12.53 9.98
N GLN A 230 6.84 -12.27 10.94
CA GLN A 230 7.94 -13.18 11.26
C GLN A 230 7.41 -14.58 11.64
N SER A 231 6.40 -14.66 12.49
CA SER A 231 5.78 -15.95 12.86
C SER A 231 5.17 -16.67 11.66
N LYS A 232 4.49 -15.95 10.77
CA LYS A 232 3.94 -16.53 9.52
C LYS A 232 5.04 -17.06 8.60
N TYR A 233 6.09 -16.26 8.39
CA TYR A 233 7.18 -16.61 7.48
C TYR A 233 7.97 -17.82 7.97
N GLU A 234 8.31 -17.88 9.26
CA GLU A 234 9.00 -19.06 9.83
C GLU A 234 8.11 -20.32 9.78
N GLY A 235 6.78 -20.14 9.79
CA GLY A 235 5.83 -21.22 9.53
C GLY A 235 5.90 -21.82 8.12
N LEU A 236 6.52 -21.14 7.15
CA LEU A 236 6.71 -21.69 5.80
C LEU A 236 7.63 -22.91 5.80
N GLN A 237 8.61 -22.98 6.70
CA GLN A 237 9.52 -24.14 6.78
C GLN A 237 8.74 -25.45 6.95
N ASN A 238 7.81 -25.48 7.91
CA ASN A 238 6.96 -26.66 8.13
C ASN A 238 6.12 -27.00 6.90
N LYS A 239 5.60 -25.99 6.18
CA LYS A 239 4.84 -26.23 4.94
C LYS A 239 5.73 -26.77 3.82
N ILE A 240 6.95 -26.26 3.69
CA ILE A 240 7.94 -26.73 2.71
C ILE A 240 8.25 -28.18 2.98
N ASP A 241 8.59 -28.53 4.22
CA ASP A 241 8.97 -29.90 4.58
C ASP A 241 7.83 -30.92 4.32
N GLN A 242 6.58 -30.48 4.42
CA GLN A 242 5.39 -31.31 4.15
C GLN A 242 5.03 -31.40 2.66
N ASN A 243 5.03 -30.27 1.95
CA ASN A 243 4.43 -30.17 0.62
C ASN A 243 5.45 -30.13 -0.52
N ARG A 244 6.65 -29.61 -0.24
CA ARG A 244 7.71 -29.31 -1.23
C ARG A 244 9.11 -29.53 -0.63
N PRO A 245 9.41 -30.70 -0.03
CA PRO A 245 10.67 -30.94 0.69
C PRO A 245 11.91 -30.68 -0.18
N GLU A 246 11.79 -30.80 -1.51
CA GLU A 246 12.83 -30.51 -2.47
C GLU A 246 13.26 -29.02 -2.53
N TYR A 247 12.52 -28.11 -1.89
CA TYR A 247 12.82 -26.68 -1.73
C TYR A 247 13.40 -26.31 -0.36
N SER A 248 13.48 -27.24 0.61
CA SER A 248 13.87 -26.95 1.99
C SER A 248 15.27 -26.29 2.09
N ASP A 249 16.24 -26.79 1.33
CA ASP A 249 17.60 -26.23 1.28
C ASP A 249 17.68 -24.86 0.59
N PHE A 250 16.65 -24.50 -0.18
CA PHE A 250 16.56 -23.24 -0.93
C PHE A 250 15.75 -22.17 -0.18
N PHE A 251 15.24 -22.49 1.02
CA PHE A 251 14.54 -21.54 1.86
C PHE A 251 15.47 -20.85 2.85
N LYS A 252 15.57 -19.52 2.74
CA LYS A 252 16.26 -18.68 3.71
C LYS A 252 15.30 -18.25 4.82
N SER A 253 15.43 -18.87 6.00
CA SER A 253 14.73 -18.42 7.23
C SER A 253 15.21 -17.04 7.68
N LEU A 254 14.35 -16.28 8.36
CA LEU A 254 14.68 -14.91 8.81
C LEU A 254 15.78 -14.94 9.87
N SER A 255 15.78 -15.97 10.73
CA SER A 255 16.84 -16.25 11.70
C SER A 255 18.23 -16.46 11.09
N LYS A 256 18.32 -16.86 9.81
CA LYS A 256 19.58 -17.06 9.07
C LYS A 256 20.00 -15.83 8.26
N CYS A 257 19.22 -14.75 8.29
CA CYS A 257 19.57 -13.53 7.59
C CYS A 257 20.84 -12.90 8.20
N PRO A 258 21.76 -12.40 7.38
CA PRO A 258 22.98 -11.76 7.89
C PRO A 258 22.61 -10.48 8.64
N ASN A 259 23.19 -10.26 9.82
CA ASN A 259 23.02 -9.00 10.54
C ASN A 259 23.76 -7.88 9.79
N ASN A 260 23.01 -6.93 9.22
CA ASN A 260 23.54 -5.79 8.45
C ASN A 260 24.31 -4.74 9.30
N LYS A 261 24.49 -4.97 10.61
CA LYS A 261 25.25 -4.07 11.52
C LYS A 261 26.72 -3.83 11.11
N ILE A 262 27.28 -4.60 10.17
CA ILE A 262 28.72 -4.54 9.83
C ILE A 262 28.99 -3.82 8.48
N ILE A 263 27.98 -3.55 7.64
CA ILE A 263 28.21 -2.95 6.30
C ILE A 263 27.19 -1.83 6.02
N THR A 264 27.37 -0.65 6.60
CA THR A 264 26.56 0.55 6.26
C THR A 264 27.40 1.84 6.24
N THR A 265 28.62 1.78 5.70
CA THR A 265 29.35 2.99 5.27
C THR A 265 29.45 3.14 3.75
N ALA A 266 28.78 2.29 2.98
CA ALA A 266 28.72 2.43 1.53
C ALA A 266 27.27 2.55 1.05
N VAL A 267 26.90 3.77 0.65
CA VAL A 267 25.78 4.11 -0.24
C VAL A 267 24.37 3.94 0.36
N THR A 268 23.97 4.85 1.25
CA THR A 268 22.56 5.25 1.39
C THR A 268 22.13 6.14 0.20
N GLY A 269 22.39 5.64 -1.01
CA GLY A 269 21.85 6.16 -2.26
C GLY A 269 20.70 5.26 -2.65
N SER A 270 19.49 5.63 -2.19
CA SER A 270 18.20 5.25 -2.76
C SER A 270 18.13 3.89 -3.47
N ILE A 271 18.29 2.78 -2.74
CA ILE A 271 17.64 1.53 -3.14
C ILE A 271 16.22 1.57 -2.57
N VAL A 272 15.44 2.57 -3.02
CA VAL A 272 14.00 2.40 -3.11
C VAL A 272 13.86 1.36 -4.21
N GLY A 273 13.85 0.08 -3.81
CA GLY A 273 13.75 -1.03 -4.72
C GLY A 273 12.71 -0.71 -5.79
N LEU A 274 13.16 -0.78 -7.04
CA LEU A 274 12.28 -0.90 -8.21
C LEU A 274 11.45 -2.16 -7.99
N ILE A 275 10.38 -2.04 -7.22
CA ILE A 275 9.36 -3.06 -7.11
C ILE A 275 8.37 -2.72 -8.23
N PRO A 276 8.27 -3.56 -9.27
CA PRO A 276 7.19 -3.47 -10.22
C PRO A 276 5.92 -3.92 -9.50
N LEU A 277 5.35 -3.05 -8.67
CA LEU A 277 4.03 -3.25 -8.05
C LEU A 277 2.88 -3.04 -9.04
N LEU A 278 3.22 -3.06 -10.31
CA LEU A 278 2.50 -2.54 -11.44
C LEU A 278 2.93 -3.40 -12.61
N GLY A 279 2.22 -4.51 -12.86
CA GLY A 279 2.31 -5.24 -14.13
C GLY A 279 2.09 -4.34 -15.36
N ILE A 280 1.71 -3.07 -15.14
CA ILE A 280 1.53 -2.02 -16.14
C ILE A 280 2.68 -1.00 -16.18
N LEU A 281 3.38 -0.64 -15.08
CA LEU A 281 4.50 0.32 -15.21
C LEU A 281 5.66 -0.27 -16.01
N TYR A 282 5.96 -1.55 -15.81
CA TYR A 282 7.02 -2.20 -16.57
C TYR A 282 6.66 -2.32 -18.06
N LYS A 283 5.38 -2.58 -18.35
CA LYS A 283 4.86 -2.73 -19.71
C LYS A 283 4.90 -1.43 -20.51
N VAL A 284 4.79 -0.26 -19.86
CA VAL A 284 4.90 1.05 -20.53
C VAL A 284 6.37 1.44 -20.79
N SER A 285 7.32 1.06 -19.91
CA SER A 285 8.75 1.33 -20.14
C SER A 285 9.35 0.51 -21.30
N GLU A 286 8.83 -0.68 -21.59
CA GLU A 286 9.29 -1.48 -22.74
C GLU A 286 8.70 -1.02 -24.10
N LEU A 287 7.63 -0.21 -24.10
CA LEU A 287 6.95 0.24 -25.32
C LEU A 287 7.53 1.53 -25.93
N ASN A 288 8.47 2.21 -25.27
CA ASN A 288 9.13 3.42 -25.79
C ASN A 288 10.56 3.18 -26.32
N ILE A 289 10.98 1.93 -26.51
CA ILE A 289 12.19 1.62 -27.27
C ILE A 289 11.79 0.93 -28.57
N LYS A 290 11.29 1.73 -29.52
CA LYS A 290 11.30 1.35 -30.93
C LYS A 290 11.77 2.52 -31.79
N GLN A 291 13.01 2.33 -32.26
CA GLN A 291 13.69 2.84 -33.46
C GLN A 291 13.98 4.34 -33.56
#